data_AF-A0A7V7CSI6-F1
#
_entry.id   AF-A0A7V7CSI6-F1
#
_cell.length_a   1.000
_cell.length_b   1.000
_cell.length_c   1.000
_cell.angle_alpha   90.00
_cell.angle_beta   90.00
_cell.angle_gamma   90.00
#
_symmetry.space_group_name_H-M   'P 1'
#
loop_
_entity.id
_entity.type
_entity.pdbx_description
1 polymer ?
#
loop_
_entity_poly.entity_id
_entity_poly.type
_entity_poly.pdbx_seq_one_letter_code
_entity_poly.pdbx_strand_id
1 'polypeptide(L)'
;PFGEYDSVNKPVVQDRLIEALGAEAVPFPNKIKCCGSGIFLPEMDYCLELAKNILEDAVNHGGELISTVCPMCAMNLEMYQGRVNEKYGTDFDIPIVYLTQLMAVAFGMDLKKEAALHYNVIPPEGILKKALG
;
A
#
# COMPACT_ATOMS: atom_id res chain seq x y z
N PRO A 1 8.26 14.18 -4.26
CA PRO A 1 9.70 14.17 -4.66
C PRO A 1 10.01 15.35 -5.59
N PHE A 2 11.01 16.18 -5.27
CA PHE A 2 11.39 17.37 -6.06
C PHE A 2 12.31 17.03 -7.25
N GLY A 3 12.28 15.80 -7.78
CA GLY A 3 13.03 15.42 -8.97
C GLY A 3 14.54 15.18 -8.78
N GLU A 4 15.09 15.43 -7.58
CA GLU A 4 16.55 15.43 -7.36
C GLU A 4 17.17 14.02 -7.36
N TYR A 5 16.46 13.02 -6.84
CA TYR A 5 16.93 11.63 -6.74
C TYR A 5 16.00 10.60 -7.39
N ASP A 6 14.81 11.03 -7.81
CA ASP A 6 13.84 10.17 -8.50
C ASP A 6 12.95 11.01 -9.42
N SER A 7 12.42 10.38 -10.47
CA SER A 7 11.53 11.05 -11.42
C SER A 7 10.16 11.34 -10.77
N VAL A 8 9.66 12.56 -10.96
CA VAL A 8 8.33 12.96 -10.47
C VAL A 8 7.21 12.19 -11.19
N ASN A 9 7.42 11.85 -12.46
CA ASN A 9 6.41 11.24 -13.32
C ASN A 9 6.57 9.73 -13.47
N LYS A 10 7.75 9.19 -13.15
CA LYS A 10 8.06 7.76 -13.25
C LYS A 10 9.06 7.36 -12.14
N PRO A 11 8.67 7.49 -10.86
CA PRO A 11 9.52 7.12 -9.75
C PRO A 11 9.84 5.63 -9.78
N VAL A 12 11.07 5.26 -9.43
CA VAL A 12 11.55 3.87 -9.36
C VAL A 12 12.28 3.54 -8.06
N VAL A 13 12.53 4.53 -7.19
CA VAL A 13 13.35 4.31 -5.99
C VAL A 13 12.65 3.37 -5.02
N GLN A 14 11.36 3.56 -4.76
CA GLN A 14 10.62 2.67 -3.85
C GLN A 14 10.56 1.22 -4.39
N ASP A 15 10.47 1.05 -5.70
CA ASP A 15 10.46 -0.28 -6.33
C ASP A 15 11.77 -1.00 -6.11
N ARG A 16 12.88 -0.31 -6.38
CA ARG A 16 14.22 -0.84 -6.17
C ARG A 16 14.47 -1.19 -4.70
N LEU A 17 13.89 -0.43 -3.77
CA LEU A 17 13.95 -0.77 -2.36
C LEU A 17 13.17 -2.06 -2.08
N ILE A 18 11.93 -2.19 -2.58
CA ILE A 18 11.12 -3.41 -2.42
C ILE A 18 11.85 -4.63 -3.01
N GLU A 19 12.43 -4.49 -4.22
CA GLU A 19 13.23 -5.51 -4.88
C GLU A 19 14.48 -5.89 -4.06
N ALA A 20 15.18 -4.90 -3.50
CA ALA A 20 16.35 -5.13 -2.65
C ALA A 20 16.01 -5.83 -1.33
N LEU A 21 14.77 -5.69 -0.83
CA LEU A 21 14.27 -6.42 0.33
C LEU A 21 13.86 -7.87 -0.02
N GLY A 22 13.91 -8.26 -1.29
CA GLY A 22 13.59 -9.60 -1.78
C GLY A 22 12.13 -9.81 -2.21
N ALA A 23 11.33 -8.75 -2.30
CA ALA A 23 9.96 -8.79 -2.80
C ALA A 23 9.88 -8.37 -4.27
N GLU A 24 8.79 -8.71 -4.96
CA GLU A 24 8.55 -8.28 -6.34
C GLU A 24 7.78 -6.95 -6.37
N ALA A 25 8.33 -5.94 -7.06
CA ALA A 25 7.65 -4.67 -7.28
C ALA A 25 6.70 -4.75 -8.49
N VAL A 26 5.46 -5.20 -8.24
CA VAL A 26 4.44 -5.37 -9.28
C VAL A 26 4.16 -4.04 -10.01
N PRO A 27 4.27 -3.99 -11.36
CA PRO A 27 3.91 -2.81 -12.13
C PRO A 27 2.40 -2.73 -12.30
N PHE A 28 1.80 -1.57 -11.98
CA PHE A 28 0.38 -1.30 -12.21
C PHE A 28 0.14 0.17 -12.61
N PRO A 29 -0.93 0.46 -13.40
CA PRO A 29 -1.14 1.79 -14.00
C PRO A 29 -1.33 2.92 -12.97
N ASN A 30 -2.15 2.71 -11.95
CA ASN A 30 -2.47 3.75 -10.96
C ASN A 30 -1.43 3.93 -9.84
N LYS A 31 -0.24 3.35 -9.96
CA LYS A 31 0.80 3.37 -8.93
C LYS A 31 1.29 4.75 -8.49
N ILE A 32 1.32 5.71 -9.41
CA ILE A 32 1.80 7.07 -9.14
C ILE A 32 0.64 8.03 -8.81
N LYS A 33 -0.59 7.53 -8.75
CA LYS A 33 -1.77 8.35 -8.52
C LYS A 33 -1.92 8.67 -7.02
N CYS A 34 -2.50 9.84 -6.76
CA CYS A 34 -2.84 10.26 -5.40
C CYS A 34 -3.98 9.40 -4.86
N CYS A 35 -3.91 9.02 -3.59
CA CYS A 35 -4.97 8.27 -2.91
C CYS A 35 -6.22 9.11 -2.59
N GLY A 36 -6.15 10.44 -2.71
CA GLY A 36 -7.28 11.34 -2.43
C GLY A 36 -7.40 11.80 -0.98
N SER A 37 -6.50 11.39 -0.08
CA SER A 37 -6.60 11.70 1.36
C SER A 37 -6.65 13.20 1.69
N GLY A 38 -6.20 14.10 0.81
CA GLY A 38 -6.26 15.55 1.03
C GLY A 38 -7.67 16.14 0.88
N ILE A 39 -8.57 15.43 0.21
CA ILE A 39 -9.93 15.86 -0.09
C ILE A 39 -10.98 14.93 0.54
N PHE A 40 -10.58 14.05 1.47
CA PHE A 40 -11.46 13.05 2.04
C PHE A 40 -12.69 13.64 2.75
N LEU A 41 -12.52 14.78 3.45
CA LEU A 41 -13.62 15.48 4.12
C LEU A 41 -14.59 16.17 3.13
N PRO A 42 -14.12 17.04 2.21
CA PRO A 42 -15.04 17.75 1.30
C PRO A 42 -15.61 16.87 0.19
N GLU A 43 -14.83 15.91 -0.33
CA GLU A 43 -15.15 15.14 -1.55
C GLU A 43 -14.93 13.65 -1.32
N MET A 44 -15.61 13.10 -0.31
CA MET A 44 -15.47 11.70 0.11
C MET A 44 -15.74 10.73 -1.04
N ASP A 45 -16.76 10.98 -1.85
CA ASP A 45 -17.15 10.08 -2.93
C ASP A 45 -16.07 9.94 -4.01
N TYR A 46 -15.43 11.05 -4.36
CA TYR A 46 -14.32 11.06 -5.29
C TYR A 46 -13.05 10.48 -4.67
N CYS A 47 -12.82 10.72 -3.37
CA CYS A 47 -11.73 10.07 -2.62
C CYS A 47 -11.84 8.54 -2.64
N LEU A 48 -13.05 7.99 -2.44
CA LEU A 48 -13.29 6.54 -2.50
C LEU A 48 -13.05 5.98 -3.90
N GLU A 49 -13.41 6.73 -4.96
CA GLU A 49 -13.13 6.34 -6.34
C GLU A 49 -11.61 6.26 -6.62
N LEU A 50 -10.84 7.24 -6.15
CA LEU A 50 -9.38 7.25 -6.30
C LEU A 50 -8.73 6.07 -5.57
N ALA A 51 -9.16 5.79 -4.33
CA ALA A 51 -8.69 4.63 -3.58
C ALA A 51 -9.05 3.32 -4.29
N LYS A 52 -10.29 3.19 -4.77
CA LYS A 52 -10.78 2.04 -5.53
C LYS A 52 -9.92 1.75 -6.75
N ASN A 53 -9.58 2.77 -7.54
CA ASN A 53 -8.78 2.61 -8.75
C ASN A 53 -7.35 2.10 -8.44
N ILE A 54 -6.77 2.51 -7.32
CA ILE A 54 -5.45 2.01 -6.88
C ILE A 54 -5.55 0.56 -6.41
N LEU A 55 -6.53 0.23 -5.57
CA LEU A 55 -6.73 -1.11 -5.04
C LEU A 55 -7.05 -2.12 -6.15
N GLU A 56 -7.97 -1.76 -7.04
CA GLU A 56 -8.38 -2.60 -8.17
C GLU A 56 -7.21 -2.89 -9.11
N ASP A 57 -6.45 -1.87 -9.49
CA ASP A 57 -5.27 -2.07 -10.33
C ASP A 57 -4.23 -2.95 -9.64
N ALA A 58 -3.96 -2.71 -8.35
CA ALA A 58 -2.98 -3.51 -7.61
C ALA A 58 -3.37 -5.00 -7.60
N VAL A 59 -4.63 -5.32 -7.30
CA VAL A 59 -5.12 -6.72 -7.31
C VAL A 59 -5.08 -7.32 -8.70
N ASN A 60 -5.57 -6.60 -9.72
CA ASN A 60 -5.67 -7.10 -11.08
C ASN A 60 -4.30 -7.41 -11.70
N HIS A 61 -3.23 -6.78 -11.19
CA HIS A 61 -1.85 -7.04 -11.61
C HIS A 61 -1.10 -8.04 -10.71
N GLY A 62 -1.77 -8.62 -9.70
CA GLY A 62 -1.20 -9.65 -8.83
C GLY A 62 -0.52 -9.13 -7.56
N GLY A 63 -0.77 -7.89 -7.15
CA GLY A 63 -0.27 -7.35 -5.89
C GLY A 63 -0.94 -8.02 -4.67
N GLU A 64 -0.14 -8.68 -3.84
CA GLU A 64 -0.62 -9.30 -2.59
C GLU A 64 -0.70 -8.32 -1.41
N LEU A 65 0.10 -7.25 -1.45
CA LEU A 65 0.12 -6.17 -0.46
C LEU A 65 0.52 -4.86 -1.14
N ILE A 66 0.17 -3.73 -0.53
CA ILE A 66 0.58 -2.41 -1.03
C ILE A 66 1.51 -1.75 -0.02
N SER A 67 2.70 -1.36 -0.48
CA SER A 67 3.65 -0.58 0.33
C SER A 67 3.51 0.91 0.09
N THR A 68 3.54 1.71 1.16
CA THR A 68 3.51 3.17 1.09
C THR A 68 4.49 3.82 2.06
N VAL A 69 4.89 5.06 1.75
CA VAL A 69 5.72 5.93 2.61
C VAL A 69 4.94 7.15 3.09
N CYS A 70 3.63 7.17 2.90
CA CYS A 70 2.76 8.27 3.28
C CYS A 70 1.73 7.76 4.30
N PRO A 71 1.71 8.30 5.54
CA PRO A 71 0.77 7.85 6.58
C PRO A 71 -0.68 8.11 6.18
N MET A 72 -0.94 9.18 5.43
CA MET A 72 -2.27 9.47 4.91
C MET A 72 -2.71 8.47 3.85
N CYS A 73 -1.80 8.01 2.99
CA CYS A 73 -2.10 6.92 2.05
C CYS A 73 -2.36 5.61 2.77
N ALA A 74 -1.57 5.28 3.80
CA ALA A 74 -1.77 4.08 4.60
C ALA A 74 -3.18 4.09 5.20
N MET A 75 -3.53 5.15 5.92
CA MET A 75 -4.87 5.32 6.50
C MET A 75 -5.99 5.22 5.46
N ASN A 76 -5.86 5.94 4.35
CA ASN A 76 -6.93 6.06 3.35
C ASN A 76 -7.15 4.77 2.55
N LEU A 77 -6.07 4.10 2.12
CA LEU A 77 -6.17 2.85 1.37
C LEU A 77 -6.52 1.66 2.25
N GLU A 78 -6.30 1.75 3.56
CA GLU A 78 -6.59 0.67 4.50
C GLU A 78 -7.98 0.80 5.13
N MET A 79 -8.26 1.94 5.79
CA MET A 79 -9.50 2.10 6.56
C MET A 79 -10.76 2.18 5.69
N TYR A 80 -10.63 2.62 4.44
CA TYR A 80 -11.78 2.83 3.56
C TYR A 80 -12.08 1.67 2.62
N GLN A 81 -11.33 0.56 2.66
CA GLN A 81 -11.64 -0.61 1.81
C GLN A 81 -13.06 -1.09 2.05
N GLY A 82 -13.53 -1.17 3.30
CA GLY A 82 -14.92 -1.53 3.61
C GLY A 82 -15.96 -0.60 2.96
N ARG A 83 -15.69 0.72 2.92
CA ARG A 83 -16.60 1.70 2.29
C ARG A 83 -16.53 1.64 0.77
N VAL A 84 -15.35 1.37 0.21
CA VAL A 84 -15.17 1.11 -1.23
C VAL A 84 -15.95 -0.15 -1.63
N ASN A 85 -15.83 -1.23 -0.85
CA ASN A 85 -16.53 -2.49 -1.05
C ASN A 85 -18.04 -2.29 -1.04
N GLU A 86 -18.58 -1.61 -0.02
CA GLU A 86 -20.02 -1.32 0.09
C GLU A 86 -20.53 -0.48 -1.09
N LYS A 87 -19.80 0.57 -1.48
CA LYS A 87 -20.24 1.50 -2.52
C LYS A 87 -20.16 0.93 -3.93
N TYR A 88 -19.11 0.19 -4.24
CA TYR A 88 -18.81 -0.29 -5.60
C TYR A 88 -19.08 -1.79 -5.80
N GLY A 89 -19.52 -2.51 -4.77
CA GLY A 89 -19.74 -3.95 -4.84
C GLY A 89 -18.45 -4.74 -5.05
N THR A 90 -17.35 -4.26 -4.47
CA THR A 90 -16.01 -4.88 -4.54
C THR A 90 -15.73 -5.66 -3.25
N ASP A 91 -14.65 -6.45 -3.23
CA ASP A 91 -14.26 -7.28 -2.09
C ASP A 91 -12.75 -7.15 -1.83
N PHE A 92 -12.28 -5.91 -1.69
CA PHE A 92 -10.89 -5.64 -1.34
C PHE A 92 -10.64 -5.97 0.14
N ASP A 93 -9.63 -6.79 0.38
CA ASP A 93 -9.08 -7.10 1.70
C ASP A 93 -7.54 -7.18 1.60
N ILE A 94 -6.93 -6.09 1.13
CA ILE A 94 -5.50 -6.04 0.81
C ILE A 94 -4.75 -5.35 1.94
N PRO A 95 -3.73 -5.97 2.54
CA PRO A 95 -2.91 -5.31 3.54
C PRO A 95 -2.15 -4.12 2.96
N ILE A 96 -2.22 -2.98 3.65
CA ILE A 96 -1.41 -1.80 3.36
C ILE A 96 -0.32 -1.70 4.41
N VAL A 97 0.93 -1.68 3.99
CA VAL A 97 2.09 -1.68 4.89
C VAL A 97 2.96 -0.46 4.65
N TYR A 98 3.52 0.10 5.72
CA TYR A 98 4.51 1.15 5.59
C TYR A 98 5.85 0.55 5.14
N LEU A 99 6.60 1.25 4.29
CA LEU A 99 7.87 0.74 3.75
C LEU A 99 8.85 0.31 4.86
N THR A 100 8.92 1.07 5.95
CA THR A 100 9.80 0.73 7.09
C THR A 100 9.36 -0.53 7.82
N GLN A 101 8.07 -0.89 7.80
CA GLN A 101 7.59 -2.16 8.36
C GLN A 101 8.11 -3.32 7.50
N LEU A 102 8.05 -3.20 6.17
CA LEU A 102 8.66 -4.19 5.27
C LEU A 102 10.17 -4.30 5.48
N MET A 103 10.87 -3.19 5.68
CA MET A 103 12.30 -3.21 5.99
C MET A 103 12.59 -3.95 7.29
N ALA A 104 11.82 -3.71 8.35
CA ALA A 104 11.97 -4.42 9.61
C ALA A 104 11.80 -5.94 9.44
N VAL A 105 10.78 -6.35 8.67
CA VAL A 105 10.53 -7.76 8.35
C VAL A 105 11.70 -8.37 7.59
N ALA A 106 12.17 -7.71 6.53
CA ALA A 106 13.30 -8.18 5.72
C ALA A 106 14.63 -8.23 6.50
N PHE A 107 14.80 -7.39 7.52
CA PHE A 107 15.96 -7.40 8.40
C PHE A 107 15.86 -8.45 9.52
N GLY A 108 14.81 -9.28 9.55
CA GLY A 108 14.62 -10.33 10.53
C GLY A 108 14.19 -9.83 11.92
N MET A 109 13.62 -8.62 11.98
CA MET A 109 13.11 -8.05 13.23
C MET A 109 11.77 -8.67 13.64
N ASP A 110 11.39 -8.51 14.91
CA ASP A 110 10.14 -9.05 15.44
C ASP A 110 8.92 -8.39 14.78
N LEU A 111 8.04 -9.22 14.20
CA LEU A 111 6.86 -8.78 13.45
C LEU A 111 5.88 -7.94 14.26
N LYS A 112 5.84 -8.12 15.58
CA LYS A 112 4.86 -7.47 16.47
C LYS A 112 5.48 -6.28 17.19
N LYS A 113 6.61 -6.48 17.84
CA LYS A 113 7.29 -5.50 18.68
C LYS A 113 8.02 -4.45 17.87
N GLU A 114 8.66 -4.84 16.77
CA GLU A 114 9.54 -3.95 15.99
C GLU A 114 8.89 -3.50 14.69
N ALA A 115 8.27 -4.41 13.94
CA ALA A 115 7.55 -4.08 12.71
C ALA A 115 6.12 -3.57 12.96
N ALA A 116 5.59 -3.74 14.18
CA ALA A 116 4.28 -3.21 14.58
C ALA A 116 3.09 -3.64 13.68
N LEU A 117 3.18 -4.79 13.01
CA LEU A 117 2.20 -5.22 12.00
C LEU A 117 0.79 -5.46 12.57
N HIS A 118 0.72 -5.80 13.86
CA HIS A 118 -0.54 -5.98 14.58
C HIS A 118 -1.39 -4.71 14.74
N TYR A 119 -0.87 -3.53 14.38
CA TYR A 119 -1.63 -2.29 14.35
C TYR A 119 -2.26 -1.99 12.98
N ASN A 120 -1.89 -2.74 11.94
CA ASN A 120 -2.56 -2.66 10.65
C ASN A 120 -4.00 -3.17 10.81
N VAL A 121 -4.94 -2.49 10.16
CA VAL A 121 -6.37 -2.87 10.18
C VAL A 121 -6.56 -4.20 9.46
N ILE A 122 -5.84 -4.37 8.34
CA ILE A 122 -5.82 -5.63 7.58
C ILE A 122 -4.46 -6.29 7.84
N PRO A 123 -4.43 -7.43 8.57
CA PRO A 123 -3.19 -8.03 9.06
C PRO A 123 -2.31 -8.59 7.92
N PRO A 124 -1.11 -8.04 7.67
CA PRO A 124 -0.21 -8.51 6.61
C PRO A 124 0.57 -9.78 6.99
N GLU A 125 0.54 -10.23 8.25
CA GLU A 125 1.40 -11.29 8.76
C GLU A 125 1.23 -12.61 8.03
N GLY A 126 0.02 -12.92 7.54
CA GLY A 126 -0.24 -14.14 6.77
C GLY A 126 0.54 -14.19 5.46
N ILE A 127 0.67 -13.04 4.78
CA ILE A 127 1.39 -12.91 3.51
C ILE A 127 2.89 -12.86 3.78
N LEU A 128 3.30 -12.05 4.76
CA LEU A 128 4.72 -11.88 5.10
C LEU A 128 5.36 -13.15 5.65
N LYS A 129 4.63 -13.96 6.42
CA LYS A 129 5.14 -15.27 6.87
C LYS A 129 5.34 -16.23 5.71
N LYS A 130 4.40 -16.32 4.76
CA LYS A 130 4.55 -17.15 3.56
C LYS A 130 5.79 -16.77 2.74
N ALA A 131 6.11 -15.48 2.69
CA ALA A 131 7.29 -14.99 1.98
C ALA A 131 8.62 -15.33 2.69
N LEU A 132 8.60 -15.47 4.02
CA LEU A 132 9.78 -15.78 4.83
C LEU A 132 10.07 -17.29 4.98
N GLY A 133 9.10 -18.16 4.68
CA GLY A 133 9.18 -19.63 4.84
C GLY A 133 8.57 -20.13 6.14
#